data_AF-A0A7X1LSE7-F1
#
_entry.id   AF-A0A7X1LSE7-F1
#
_cell.length_a   1.000
_cell.length_b   1.000
_cell.length_c   1.000
_cell.angle_alpha   90.00
_cell.angle_beta   90.00
_cell.angle_gamma   90.00
#
_symmetry.space_group_name_H-M   'P 1'
#
loop_
_entity.id
_entity.type
_entity.pdbx_description
1 polymer ?
#
loop_
_entity_poly.entity_id
_entity_poly.type
_entity_poly.pdbx_seq_one_letter_code
_entity_poly.pdbx_strand_id
1 'polypeptide(L)'
;MSLAHSAHELTKLANDIRDFHHQVGERVTSLNRVVDMIQAGWQGAAGKEFDTVQQGVNQHLRKLQDDLVDLEDAMRASIGGFTDQEQERISEIRKVDNSYQVTSRITELA
;
A
#
# COMPACT_ATOMS: atom_id res chain seq x y z
N MET A 1 -4.49 6.11 -22.56
CA MET A 1 -3.92 4.80 -22.18
C MET A 1 -2.95 4.83 -20.99
N SER A 2 -2.53 6.00 -20.46
CA SER A 2 -1.50 6.05 -19.39
C SER A 2 -2.04 5.95 -17.94
N LEU A 3 -3.29 6.33 -17.69
CA LEU A 3 -3.84 6.50 -16.33
C LEU A 3 -4.29 5.16 -15.71
N ALA A 4 -4.98 4.33 -16.49
CA ALA A 4 -5.32 2.95 -16.11
C ALA A 4 -4.06 2.11 -15.84
N HIS A 5 -2.96 2.41 -16.52
CA HIS A 5 -1.68 1.76 -16.27
C HIS A 5 -1.12 2.18 -14.90
N SER A 6 -1.17 3.48 -14.55
CA SER A 6 -0.75 3.96 -13.23
C SER A 6 -1.56 3.35 -12.08
N ALA A 7 -2.88 3.27 -12.20
CA ALA A 7 -3.73 2.65 -11.18
C ALA A 7 -3.45 1.14 -11.04
N HIS A 8 -3.17 0.46 -12.15
CA HIS A 8 -2.78 -0.94 -12.16
C HIS A 8 -1.43 -1.18 -11.46
N GLU A 9 -0.41 -0.37 -11.75
CA GLU A 9 0.91 -0.47 -11.11
C GLU A 9 0.85 -0.20 -9.60
N LEU A 10 0.06 0.79 -9.16
CA LEU A 10 -0.15 1.06 -7.73
C LEU A 10 -0.87 -0.09 -7.03
N THR A 11 -1.88 -0.69 -7.68
CA THR A 11 -2.59 -1.85 -7.15
C THR A 11 -1.65 -3.05 -7.02
N LYS A 12 -0.79 -3.27 -8.03
CA LYS A 12 0.21 -4.33 -8.02
C LYS A 12 1.20 -4.14 -6.88
N LEU A 13 1.75 -2.94 -6.71
CA LEU A 13 2.68 -2.65 -5.61
C LEU A 13 2.03 -2.85 -4.23
N ALA A 14 0.74 -2.52 -4.07
CA ALA A 14 0.02 -2.76 -2.81
C ALA A 14 -0.11 -4.26 -2.51
N ASN A 15 -0.33 -5.07 -3.54
CA ASN A 15 -0.37 -6.53 -3.40
C ASN A 15 1.02 -7.09 -3.08
N ASP A 16 2.07 -6.60 -3.73
CA ASP A 16 3.45 -7.04 -3.49
C ASP A 16 3.88 -6.73 -2.04
N ILE A 17 3.51 -5.55 -1.50
CA ILE A 17 3.77 -5.16 -0.11
C ILE A 17 3.07 -6.12 0.86
N ARG A 18 1.81 -6.45 0.59
CA ARG A 18 1.02 -7.39 1.39
C ARG A 18 1.60 -8.80 1.39
N ASP A 19 2.00 -9.30 0.22
CA ASP A 19 2.64 -10.60 0.10
C ASP A 19 3.98 -10.64 0.85
N PHE A 20 4.77 -9.58 0.75
CA PHE A 20 6.01 -9.45 1.51
C PHE A 20 5.76 -9.43 3.03
N HIS A 21 4.74 -8.70 3.48
CA HIS A 21 4.34 -8.66 4.88
C HIS A 21 3.99 -10.08 5.40
N HIS A 22 3.19 -10.85 4.65
CA HIS A 22 2.87 -12.23 5.02
C HIS A 22 4.12 -13.12 5.13
N GLN A 23 5.02 -13.05 4.15
CA GLN A 23 6.27 -13.82 4.15
C GLN A 23 7.17 -13.50 5.35
N VAL A 24 7.26 -12.22 5.73
CA VAL A 24 8.00 -11.81 6.93
C VAL A 24 7.39 -12.47 8.18
N GLY A 25 6.06 -12.42 8.33
CA GLY A 25 5.35 -13.06 9.43
C GLY A 25 5.60 -14.57 9.56
N GLU A 26 5.61 -15.28 8.43
CA GLU A 26 5.94 -16.71 8.39
C GLU A 26 7.39 -16.99 8.83
N ARG A 27 8.34 -16.17 8.37
CA ARG A 27 9.75 -16.28 8.75
C ARG A 27 9.97 -16.03 10.24
N VAL A 28 9.28 -15.03 10.81
CA VAL A 28 9.30 -14.77 12.27
C VAL A 28 8.85 -16.01 13.04
N THR A 29 7.72 -16.58 12.64
CA THR A 29 7.15 -17.77 13.28
C THR A 29 8.10 -18.96 13.19
N SER A 30 8.76 -19.13 12.04
CA SER A 30 9.76 -20.18 11.84
C SER A 30 10.98 -19.98 12.75
N LEU A 31 11.50 -18.74 12.82
CA LEU A 31 12.62 -18.40 13.69
C LEU A 31 12.29 -18.73 15.15
N ASN A 32 11.11 -18.31 15.62
CA ASN A 32 10.67 -18.60 16.99
C ASN A 32 10.64 -20.12 17.28
N ARG A 33 10.14 -20.95 16.34
CA ARG A 33 10.16 -22.41 16.51
C ARG A 33 11.57 -22.99 16.62
N VAL A 34 12.52 -22.49 15.83
CA VAL A 34 13.92 -22.92 15.91
C VAL A 34 14.53 -22.51 17.25
N VAL A 35 14.22 -21.29 17.72
CA VAL A 35 14.64 -20.79 19.02
C VAL A 35 14.15 -21.69 20.15
N ASP A 36 12.86 -22.01 20.19
CA ASP A 36 12.26 -22.85 21.22
C ASP A 36 12.95 -24.22 21.31
N MET A 37 13.32 -24.78 20.15
CA MET A 37 14.03 -26.06 20.04
C MET A 37 15.46 -25.98 20.58
N ILE A 38 16.19 -24.89 20.33
CA ILE A 38 17.56 -24.68 20.82
C ILE A 38 17.56 -24.39 22.32
N GLN A 39 16.63 -23.56 22.81
CA GLN A 39 16.49 -23.24 24.23
C GLN A 39 16.21 -24.47 25.10
N ALA A 40 15.44 -25.44 24.59
CA ALA A 40 15.25 -26.72 25.27
C ALA A 40 16.57 -27.47 25.54
N GLY A 41 17.62 -27.20 24.76
CA GLY A 41 18.95 -27.79 24.94
C GLY A 41 19.90 -26.99 25.84
N TRP A 42 19.66 -25.69 26.09
CA TRP A 42 20.58 -24.81 26.82
C TRP A 42 19.95 -24.30 28.12
N GLN A 43 20.11 -25.04 29.23
CA GLN A 43 19.72 -24.53 30.55
C GLN A 43 20.71 -23.48 31.06
N GLY A 44 20.23 -22.28 31.45
CA GLY A 44 20.99 -21.30 32.24
C GLY A 44 21.02 -19.87 31.66
N ALA A 45 22.09 -19.13 31.96
CA ALA A 45 22.25 -17.70 31.63
C ALA A 45 22.22 -17.40 30.11
N ALA A 46 22.66 -18.34 29.27
CA ALA A 46 22.62 -18.21 27.81
C ALA A 46 21.18 -18.18 27.25
N GLY A 47 20.23 -18.86 27.91
CA GLY A 47 18.82 -18.82 27.51
C GLY A 47 18.20 -17.43 27.70
N LYS A 48 18.55 -16.75 28.80
CA LYS A 48 18.02 -15.43 29.18
C LYS A 48 18.50 -14.28 28.28
N GLU A 49 19.77 -14.27 27.93
CA GLU A 49 20.32 -13.28 26.99
C GLU A 49 19.70 -13.46 25.60
N PHE A 50 19.48 -14.72 25.21
CA PHE A 50 18.83 -15.04 23.95
C PHE A 50 17.35 -14.64 23.91
N ASP A 51 16.61 -14.85 25.01
CA ASP A 51 15.22 -14.37 25.16
C ASP A 51 15.11 -12.86 24.92
N THR A 52 16.06 -12.10 25.46
CA THR A 52 16.07 -10.63 25.33
C THR A 52 16.28 -10.21 23.87
N VAL A 53 17.22 -10.84 23.17
CA VAL A 53 17.45 -10.60 21.74
C VAL A 53 16.22 -11.00 20.92
N GLN A 54 15.62 -12.15 21.20
CA GLN A 54 14.41 -12.63 20.52
C GLN A 54 13.23 -11.66 20.69
N GLN A 55 13.00 -11.16 21.91
CA GLN A 55 11.95 -10.18 22.18
C GLN A 55 12.18 -8.89 21.40
N GLY A 56 13.43 -8.40 21.34
CA GLY A 56 13.79 -7.23 20.54
C GLY A 56 13.54 -7.46 19.05
N VAL A 57 13.97 -8.59 18.51
CA VAL A 57 13.73 -8.95 17.10
C VAL A 57 12.24 -9.06 16.80
N ASN A 58 11.46 -9.71 17.66
CA ASN A 58 10.01 -9.84 17.50
C ASN A 58 9.30 -8.47 17.57
N GLN A 59 9.74 -7.55 18.43
CA GLN A 59 9.20 -6.19 18.46
C GLN A 59 9.50 -5.43 17.17
N HIS A 60 10.72 -5.48 16.66
CA HIS A 60 11.08 -4.83 15.41
C HIS A 60 10.29 -5.40 14.22
N LEU A 61 10.06 -6.71 14.19
CA LEU A 61 9.31 -7.36 13.13
C LEU A 61 7.82 -6.99 13.17
N ARG A 62 7.22 -6.87 14.37
CA ARG A 62 5.86 -6.33 14.51
C ARG A 62 5.78 -4.88 14.04
N LYS A 63 6.73 -4.05 14.43
CA LYS A 63 6.79 -2.65 13.98
C LYS A 63 6.90 -2.55 12.46
N LEU A 64 7.77 -3.36 11.85
CA LEU A 64 7.90 -3.43 10.40
C LEU A 64 6.59 -3.87 9.73
N GLN A 65 5.89 -4.85 10.32
CA GLN A 65 4.56 -5.28 9.85
C GLN A 65 3.55 -4.13 9.90
N ASP A 66 3.48 -3.39 11.01
CA ASP A 66 2.56 -2.26 11.16
C ASP A 66 2.87 -1.17 10.12
N ASP A 67 4.15 -0.81 9.95
CA ASP A 67 4.59 0.18 8.97
C ASP A 67 4.23 -0.23 7.51
N LEU A 68 4.25 -1.54 7.20
CA LEU A 68 3.88 -2.06 5.88
C LEU A 68 2.37 -2.04 5.63
N VAL A 69 1.55 -2.28 6.66
CA VAL A 69 0.09 -2.15 6.58
C VAL A 69 -0.30 -0.69 6.36
N ASP A 70 0.30 0.23 7.10
CA ASP A 70 0.07 1.67 6.94
C ASP A 70 0.44 2.13 5.52
N LEU A 71 1.53 1.60 4.96
CA LEU A 71 1.94 1.87 3.60
C LEU A 71 0.94 1.32 2.56
N GLU A 72 0.43 0.10 2.74
CA GLU A 72 -0.61 -0.47 1.87
C GLU A 72 -1.85 0.42 1.86
N ASP A 73 -2.33 0.83 3.03
CA ASP A 73 -3.51 1.67 3.19
C ASP A 73 -3.33 3.03 2.53
N ALA A 74 -2.16 3.66 2.71
CA ALA A 74 -1.83 4.93 2.07
C ALA A 74 -1.84 4.82 0.54
N MET A 75 -1.35 3.70 -0.02
CA MET A 75 -1.39 3.50 -1.46
C MET A 75 -2.80 3.22 -1.98
N ARG A 76 -3.62 2.44 -1.26
CA ARG A 76 -5.02 2.21 -1.61
C ARG A 76 -5.83 3.50 -1.58
N ALA A 77 -5.62 4.33 -0.57
CA ALA A 77 -6.20 5.66 -0.48
C ALA A 77 -5.78 6.56 -1.66
N SER A 78 -4.50 6.47 -2.08
CA SER A 78 -3.99 7.20 -3.24
C SER A 78 -4.68 6.79 -4.55
N ILE A 79 -5.02 5.51 -4.74
CA ILE A 79 -5.78 5.03 -5.91
C ILE A 79 -7.20 5.62 -5.93
N GLY A 80 -7.87 5.63 -4.77
CA GLY A 80 -9.21 6.21 -4.63
C GLY A 80 -9.21 7.72 -4.91
N GLY A 81 -8.30 8.45 -4.24
CA GLY A 81 -8.16 9.90 -4.42
C GLY A 81 -7.74 10.32 -5.83
N PHE A 82 -6.91 9.52 -6.51
CA PHE A 82 -6.57 9.76 -7.92
C PHE A 82 -7.80 9.66 -8.83
N THR A 83 -8.62 8.62 -8.62
CA THR A 83 -9.84 8.38 -9.42
C THR A 83 -10.85 9.51 -9.26
N ASP A 84 -11.07 9.99 -8.02
CA ASP A 84 -12.03 11.06 -7.73
C ASP A 84 -11.60 12.40 -8.35
N GLN A 85 -10.32 12.76 -8.23
CA GLN A 85 -9.76 13.99 -8.80
C GLN A 85 -9.83 14.01 -10.34
N GLU A 86 -9.76 12.85 -10.98
CA GLU A 86 -9.87 12.74 -12.43
C GLU A 86 -11.31 12.88 -12.93
N GLN A 87 -12.27 12.32 -12.19
CA GLN A 87 -13.68 12.47 -12.53
C GLN A 87 -14.13 13.92 -12.43
N GLU A 88 -13.61 14.66 -11.45
CA GLU A 88 -13.79 16.10 -11.32
C GLU A 88 -13.21 16.85 -12.53
N ARG A 89 -11.94 16.60 -12.91
CA ARG A 89 -11.30 17.20 -14.10
C ARG A 89 -12.04 16.91 -15.40
N ILE A 90 -12.52 15.68 -15.62
CA ILE A 90 -13.33 15.35 -16.81
C ILE A 90 -14.66 16.12 -16.78
N SER A 91 -15.27 16.29 -15.61
CA SER A 91 -16.49 17.10 -15.46
C SER A 91 -16.25 18.56 -15.83
N GLU A 92 -15.11 19.13 -15.41
CA GLU A 92 -14.73 20.51 -15.71
C GLU A 92 -14.48 20.71 -17.21
N ILE A 93 -13.75 19.79 -17.83
CA ILE A 93 -13.50 19.82 -19.28
C ILE A 93 -14.82 19.75 -20.07
N ARG A 94 -15.75 18.86 -19.69
CA ARG A 94 -17.07 18.76 -20.33
C ARG A 94 -17.91 20.03 -20.15
N LYS A 95 -17.82 20.71 -19.01
CA LYS A 95 -18.50 22.00 -18.78
C LYS A 95 -17.94 23.09 -19.70
N VAL A 96 -16.62 23.12 -19.90
CA VAL A 96 -15.98 24.08 -20.81
C VAL A 96 -16.36 23.82 -22.27
N ASP A 97 -16.37 22.55 -22.71
CA ASP A 97 -16.74 22.16 -24.08
C ASP A 97 -18.19 22.55 -24.44
N ASN A 98 -19.13 22.43 -23.50
CA ASN A 98 -20.53 22.77 -23.74
C ASN A 98 -20.82 24.29 -23.73
N SER A 99 -19.86 25.12 -23.32
CA SER A 99 -19.99 26.58 -23.34
C SER A 99 -19.70 27.21 -24.71
N TYR A 100 -19.23 26.42 -25.68
CA TYR A 100 -18.99 26.83 -27.06
C TYR A 100 -20.16 26.50 -28.00
N GLN A 101 -21.42 26.72 -27.58
CA GLN A 101 -22.50 26.93 -28.55
C GLN A 101 -22.40 28.37 -29.08
N VAL A 102 -21.57 28.56 -30.10
CA VAL A 102 -21.56 29.79 -30.91
C VAL A 102 -22.97 29.97 -31.46
N THR A 103 -23.68 30.98 -30.94
CA THR A 103 -24.89 31.50 -31.59
C THR A 103 -24.46 32.06 -32.94
N SER A 104 -24.58 31.26 -34.00
CA SER A 104 -24.28 31.68 -35.37
C SER A 104 -25.16 32.86 -35.75
N ARG A 105 -24.62 34.09 -35.65
CA ARG A 105 -25.21 35.31 -36.21
C ARG A 105 -25.08 35.37 -37.75
N ILE A 106 -25.28 34.24 -38.43
CA ILE A 106 -25.23 34.16 -39.90
C ILE A 106 -26.64 34.18 -40.51
N THR A 107 -27.71 34.08 -39.71
CA THR A 107 -29.09 34.08 -40.22
C THR A 107 -29.81 35.44 -40.19
N GLU A 108 -29.12 36.55 -39.93
CA GLU A 108 -29.74 37.89 -39.83
C GLU A 108 -29.59 38.80 -41.06
N LEU A 109 -29.11 38.27 -42.19
CA LEU A 109 -29.10 39.01 -43.46
C LEU A 109 -29.77 38.17 -44.56
N ALA A 110 -31.11 38.14 -44.52
CA ALA A 110 -31.98 37.73 -45.61
C ALA A 110 -33.03 38.82 -45.84
#